data_AF-A0AAD6V4I8-F1
#
_entry.id   AF-A0AAD6V4I8-F1
#
_cell.length_a   1.000
_cell.length_b   1.000
_cell.length_c   1.000
_cell.angle_alpha   90.00
_cell.angle_beta   90.00
_cell.angle_gamma   90.00
#
_symmetry.space_group_name_H-M   'P 1'
#
loop_
_entity.id
_entity.type
_entity.pdbx_description
1 polymer ?
#
loop_
_entity_poly.entity_id
_entity_poly.type
_entity_poly.pdbx_seq_one_letter_code
_entity_poly.pdbx_strand_id
1 'polypeptide(L)'
;MDASQPLLPPTSSAPPQYSTVDAPPRPLPARPCRCSCCRTFILVFMLVTALLVVLAAVWPTPPTLADQISEAIPAALRTQSCLSGSTSTIKTYTFALPLYPETTVVMSRYRLRPYSRNEELLGGNIRITTSANLPLHTAYVIVTPSSLGHATVCSLVPKVDNGTSISSFGVFATGPNGASSPNLNITLILPASTAIQGLQTTLPNFAYDVDDLVGAGVSIRVALITGGEKAITVQSISGQDRLLLLTWNAGVSVNFARSPVLDVSTGASLSPSSPRTNASISGTYVGTWVRLITSNSPIDAHVQLLGSSGTVDAYTANASLALSILPPQQEEKSDKAMKLRLRAATADAAATVRLPPAYEGTFRLSGESVRVQEPRGDGDARKLEYYYDGPLLGVNADEGEANTDAEGRVLSGAVYLTDEGIERGWVSVTSTGGGVRLIL
;
A
#
# COMPACT_ATOMS: atom_id res chain seq x y z
N MET A 1 33.78 -39.70 -21.97
CA MET A 1 34.03 -40.70 -23.02
C MET A 1 33.77 -42.06 -22.38
N ASP A 2 32.98 -42.89 -23.06
CA ASP A 2 32.43 -44.18 -22.62
C ASP A 2 31.56 -44.20 -21.34
N ALA A 3 30.27 -44.49 -21.53
CA ALA A 3 29.60 -45.68 -20.99
C ALA A 3 28.07 -45.56 -21.14
N SER A 4 27.56 -46.23 -22.18
CA SER A 4 26.40 -47.14 -22.15
C SER A 4 25.07 -46.72 -21.48
N GLN A 5 24.05 -46.60 -22.34
CA GLN A 5 22.62 -46.71 -22.05
C GLN A 5 22.23 -48.06 -21.38
N PRO A 6 21.00 -48.17 -20.83
CA PRO A 6 19.89 -48.69 -21.63
C PRO A 6 18.62 -47.83 -21.47
N LEU A 7 18.01 -47.29 -22.54
CA LEU A 7 17.00 -47.93 -23.39
C LEU A 7 15.97 -48.75 -22.61
N LEU A 8 14.89 -48.09 -22.18
CA LEU A 8 13.61 -48.70 -21.82
C LEU A 8 12.62 -48.55 -22.98
N PRO A 9 11.77 -49.56 -23.23
CA PRO A 9 11.03 -49.74 -24.47
C PRO A 9 9.77 -48.85 -24.59
N PRO A 10 9.28 -48.59 -25.82
CA PRO A 10 7.96 -48.01 -26.02
C PRO A 10 6.91 -49.10 -25.80
N THR A 11 6.16 -49.03 -24.70
CA THR A 11 4.93 -49.82 -24.56
C THR A 11 3.83 -49.17 -25.40
N SER A 12 3.69 -49.66 -26.64
CA SER A 12 2.46 -49.55 -27.41
C SER A 12 1.40 -50.44 -26.78
N SER A 13 0.45 -49.86 -26.04
CA SER A 13 -0.81 -50.53 -25.76
C SER A 13 -1.79 -50.19 -26.88
N ALA A 14 -1.99 -51.14 -27.79
CA ALA A 14 -3.07 -51.14 -28.75
C ALA A 14 -4.43 -50.95 -28.04
N PRO A 15 -5.41 -50.30 -28.69
CA PRO A 15 -6.77 -50.23 -28.17
C PRO A 15 -7.36 -51.64 -28.07
N PRO A 16 -8.17 -51.96 -27.03
CA PRO A 16 -8.87 -53.22 -26.99
C PRO A 16 -9.86 -53.28 -28.17
N GLN A 17 -9.59 -54.17 -29.11
CA GLN A 17 -10.58 -54.68 -30.05
C GLN A 17 -11.60 -55.49 -29.25
N TYR A 18 -12.76 -54.91 -28.99
CA TYR A 18 -13.92 -55.69 -28.58
C TYR A 18 -14.65 -56.19 -29.82
N SER A 19 -14.74 -57.51 -29.85
CA SER A 19 -15.46 -58.34 -30.78
C SER A 19 -16.87 -57.83 -31.04
N THR A 20 -17.22 -57.88 -32.31
CA THR A 20 -18.57 -57.91 -32.85
C THR A 20 -19.46 -58.98 -32.18
N VAL A 21 -20.75 -58.62 -32.12
CA VAL A 21 -21.95 -59.48 -32.02
C VAL A 21 -22.22 -60.13 -30.67
N ASP A 22 -23.05 -59.45 -29.87
CA ASP A 22 -24.23 -60.11 -29.31
C ASP A 22 -25.44 -59.23 -29.61
N ALA A 23 -26.39 -59.81 -30.36
CA ALA A 23 -27.66 -59.17 -30.66
C ALA A 23 -28.41 -58.87 -29.37
N PRO A 24 -29.15 -57.75 -29.27
CA PRO A 24 -29.99 -57.50 -28.10
C PRO A 24 -30.95 -58.66 -27.91
N PRO A 25 -31.08 -59.23 -26.69
CA PRO A 25 -32.08 -60.25 -26.43
C PRO A 25 -33.44 -59.67 -26.83
N ARG A 26 -34.19 -60.43 -27.63
CA ARG A 26 -35.55 -60.07 -28.04
C ARG A 26 -36.33 -59.64 -26.78
N PRO A 27 -37.06 -58.52 -26.83
CA PRO A 27 -37.90 -58.12 -25.72
C PRO A 27 -38.87 -59.26 -25.42
N LEU A 28 -38.72 -59.86 -24.25
CA LEU A 28 -39.73 -60.77 -23.72
C LEU A 28 -41.05 -59.99 -23.64
N PRO A 29 -42.18 -60.57 -24.08
CA PRO A 29 -43.46 -59.91 -24.02
C PRO A 29 -43.73 -59.49 -22.58
N ALA A 30 -43.91 -58.18 -22.38
CA ALA A 30 -44.24 -57.60 -21.09
C ALA A 30 -45.50 -58.27 -20.54
N ARG A 31 -45.33 -59.22 -19.61
CA ARG A 31 -46.45 -59.78 -18.88
C ARG A 31 -46.98 -58.66 -17.98
N PRO A 32 -48.26 -58.27 -18.09
CA PRO A 32 -48.83 -57.27 -17.20
C PRO A 32 -48.79 -57.82 -15.78
N CYS A 33 -47.93 -57.26 -14.93
CA CYS A 33 -47.88 -57.53 -13.50
C CYS A 33 -49.22 -57.12 -12.88
N ARG A 34 -50.17 -58.05 -12.80
CA ARG A 34 -51.45 -57.92 -12.07
C ARG A 34 -51.29 -58.10 -10.57
N CYS A 35 -50.16 -57.68 -9.99
CA CYS A 35 -49.92 -57.74 -8.56
C CYS A 35 -50.00 -56.33 -7.98
N SER A 36 -50.80 -56.19 -6.91
CA SER A 36 -51.03 -54.94 -6.17
C SER A 36 -49.73 -54.17 -5.87
N CYS A 37 -48.64 -54.88 -5.57
CA CYS A 37 -47.30 -54.32 -5.33
C CYS A 37 -46.73 -53.48 -6.49
N CYS A 38 -47.05 -53.81 -7.75
CA CYS A 38 -46.55 -53.06 -8.90
C CYS A 38 -47.23 -51.69 -9.01
N ARG A 39 -48.52 -51.61 -8.63
CA ARG A 39 -49.27 -50.36 -8.59
C ARG A 39 -48.77 -49.45 -7.47
N THR A 40 -48.48 -50.01 -6.29
CA THR A 40 -47.90 -49.24 -5.18
C THR A 40 -46.49 -48.74 -5.50
N PHE A 41 -45.64 -49.56 -6.14
CA PHE A 41 -44.29 -49.14 -6.53
C PHE A 41 -44.32 -48.00 -7.55
N ILE A 42 -45.15 -48.10 -8.59
CA ILE A 42 -45.30 -47.02 -9.59
C ILE A 42 -45.83 -45.74 -8.92
N LEU A 43 -46.80 -45.86 -8.02
CA LEU A 43 -47.39 -44.70 -7.35
C LEU A 43 -46.37 -44.01 -6.42
N VAL A 44 -45.60 -44.78 -5.63
CA VAL A 44 -44.51 -44.26 -4.79
C VAL A 44 -43.41 -43.64 -5.65
N PHE A 45 -43.00 -44.29 -6.74
CA PHE A 45 -42.00 -43.75 -7.65
C PHE A 45 -42.45 -42.41 -8.24
N MET A 46 -43.69 -42.34 -8.74
CA MET A 46 -44.28 -41.10 -9.28
C MET A 46 -44.33 -40.00 -8.21
N LEU A 47 -44.68 -40.33 -6.97
CA LEU A 47 -44.75 -39.38 -5.85
C LEU A 47 -43.36 -38.86 -5.45
N VAL A 48 -42.35 -39.74 -5.43
CA VAL A 48 -40.95 -39.35 -5.17
C VAL A 48 -40.39 -38.50 -6.30
N THR A 49 -40.64 -38.83 -7.58
CA THR A 49 -40.23 -37.97 -8.70
C THR A 49 -40.96 -36.63 -8.69
N ALA A 50 -42.26 -36.59 -8.37
CA ALA A 50 -42.99 -35.35 -8.23
C ALA A 50 -42.43 -34.49 -7.09
N LEU A 51 -42.09 -35.10 -5.95
CA LEU A 51 -41.45 -34.43 -4.82
C LEU A 51 -40.05 -33.92 -5.19
N LEU A 52 -39.25 -34.68 -5.93
CA LEU A 52 -37.93 -34.25 -6.39
C LEU A 52 -38.02 -33.11 -7.42
N VAL A 53 -39.02 -33.12 -8.30
CA VAL A 53 -39.26 -32.01 -9.23
C VAL A 53 -39.71 -30.75 -8.48
N VAL A 54 -40.59 -30.89 -7.48
CA VAL A 54 -41.00 -29.77 -6.62
C VAL A 54 -39.81 -29.26 -5.81
N LEU A 55 -39.00 -30.14 -5.23
CA LEU A 55 -37.80 -29.75 -4.50
C LEU A 55 -36.78 -29.08 -5.43
N ALA A 56 -36.57 -29.59 -6.64
CA ALA A 56 -35.69 -28.96 -7.63
C ALA A 56 -36.22 -27.60 -8.12
N ALA A 57 -37.55 -27.41 -8.18
CA ALA A 57 -38.17 -26.14 -8.52
C ALA A 57 -38.17 -25.12 -7.36
N VAL A 58 -38.11 -25.61 -6.11
CA VAL A 58 -38.03 -24.79 -4.89
C VAL A 58 -36.58 -24.54 -4.46
N TRP A 59 -35.62 -25.30 -4.99
CA TRP A 59 -34.21 -25.05 -4.73
C TRP A 59 -33.83 -23.67 -5.29
N PRO A 60 -33.32 -22.76 -4.44
CA PRO A 60 -32.92 -21.45 -4.90
C PRO A 60 -31.86 -21.64 -5.99
N THR A 61 -32.09 -21.02 -7.14
CA THR A 61 -31.08 -20.94 -8.20
C THR A 61 -29.78 -20.44 -7.56
N PRO A 62 -28.64 -21.11 -7.80
CA PRO A 62 -27.37 -20.65 -7.24
C PRO A 62 -27.14 -19.19 -7.67
N PRO A 63 -26.68 -18.32 -6.76
CA PRO A 63 -26.52 -16.90 -7.05
C PRO A 63 -25.57 -16.72 -8.24
N THR A 64 -25.99 -15.90 -9.20
CA THR A 64 -25.15 -15.59 -10.37
C THR A 64 -23.92 -14.78 -9.95
N LEU A 65 -22.90 -14.72 -10.81
CA LEU A 65 -21.73 -13.85 -10.55
C LEU A 65 -22.15 -12.38 -10.39
N ALA A 66 -23.17 -11.94 -11.14
CA ALA A 66 -23.71 -10.59 -11.03
C ALA A 66 -24.37 -10.36 -9.66
N ASP A 67 -25.09 -11.34 -9.12
CA ASP A 67 -25.69 -11.26 -7.78
C ASP A 67 -24.60 -11.16 -6.71
N GLN A 68 -23.56 -11.99 -6.81
CA GLN A 68 -22.40 -11.95 -5.90
C GLN A 68 -21.68 -10.59 -5.94
N ILE A 69 -21.50 -10.00 -7.13
CA ILE A 69 -20.92 -8.66 -7.29
C ILE A 69 -21.82 -7.60 -6.65
N SER A 70 -23.13 -7.67 -6.90
CA SER A 70 -24.10 -6.74 -6.33
C SER A 70 -24.09 -6.77 -4.79
N GLU A 71 -24.00 -7.96 -4.19
CA GLU A 71 -23.91 -8.15 -2.73
C GLU A 71 -22.59 -7.65 -2.14
N ALA A 72 -21.48 -7.75 -2.87
CA ALA A 72 -20.16 -7.29 -2.42
C ALA A 72 -19.98 -5.76 -2.51
N ILE A 73 -20.81 -5.08 -3.31
CA ILE A 73 -20.77 -3.62 -3.46
C ILE A 73 -21.42 -2.96 -2.25
N PRO A 74 -20.80 -1.92 -1.65
CA PRO A 74 -21.41 -1.18 -0.54
C PRO A 74 -22.83 -0.73 -0.88
N ALA A 75 -23.75 -0.81 0.08
CA ALA A 75 -25.16 -0.55 -0.15
C ALA A 75 -25.44 0.81 -0.82
N ALA A 76 -24.59 1.81 -0.59
CA ALA A 76 -24.67 3.15 -1.17
C ALA A 76 -24.26 3.27 -2.66
N LEU A 77 -23.62 2.24 -3.24
CA LEU A 77 -23.09 2.24 -4.60
C LEU A 77 -23.86 1.25 -5.50
N ARG A 78 -23.87 1.50 -6.81
CA ARG A 78 -24.35 0.59 -7.86
C ARG A 78 -23.34 0.49 -8.99
N THR A 79 -23.35 -0.62 -9.70
CA THR A 79 -22.56 -0.81 -10.93
C THR A 79 -23.09 0.09 -12.03
N GLN A 80 -22.21 0.89 -12.65
CA GLN A 80 -22.53 1.61 -13.89
C GLN A 80 -22.13 0.77 -15.11
N SER A 81 -20.92 0.24 -15.09
CA SER A 81 -20.39 -0.64 -16.14
C SER A 81 -19.43 -1.64 -15.52
N CYS A 82 -19.44 -2.87 -16.03
CA CYS A 82 -18.56 -3.94 -15.58
C CYS A 82 -17.99 -4.68 -16.77
N LEU A 83 -16.81 -5.25 -16.57
CA LEU A 83 -16.10 -6.03 -17.55
C LEU A 83 -15.53 -7.27 -16.89
N SER A 84 -15.84 -8.44 -17.43
CA SER A 84 -15.39 -9.73 -16.91
C SER A 84 -14.53 -10.47 -17.94
N GLY A 85 -13.47 -11.14 -17.48
CA GLY A 85 -12.54 -11.87 -18.33
C GLY A 85 -13.10 -13.19 -18.87
N SER A 86 -13.58 -13.18 -20.11
CA SER A 86 -13.66 -14.41 -20.94
C SER A 86 -13.09 -14.22 -22.34
N THR A 87 -12.62 -13.02 -22.67
CA THR A 87 -12.18 -12.65 -24.02
C THR A 87 -10.66 -12.74 -24.14
N SER A 88 -10.18 -13.52 -25.12
CA SER A 88 -8.76 -13.70 -25.45
C SER A 88 -8.12 -12.49 -26.13
N THR A 89 -8.88 -11.45 -26.46
CA THR A 89 -8.37 -10.24 -27.10
C THR A 89 -7.96 -9.20 -26.07
N ILE A 90 -6.68 -8.82 -26.07
CA ILE A 90 -6.16 -7.66 -25.34
C ILE A 90 -6.88 -6.43 -25.88
N LYS A 91 -7.73 -5.82 -25.06
CA LYS A 91 -8.38 -4.54 -25.33
C LYS A 91 -8.08 -3.60 -24.18
N THR A 92 -7.87 -2.34 -24.51
CA THR A 92 -7.82 -1.27 -23.53
C THR A 92 -9.25 -0.85 -23.20
N TYR A 93 -9.57 -0.77 -21.92
CA TYR A 93 -10.91 -0.41 -21.45
C TYR A 93 -10.86 0.92 -20.71
N THR A 94 -11.80 1.82 -21.02
CA THR A 94 -11.84 3.16 -20.45
C THR A 94 -13.16 3.34 -19.70
N PHE A 95 -13.06 3.74 -18.44
CA PHE A 95 -14.18 4.06 -17.57
C PHE A 95 -14.16 5.56 -17.27
N ALA A 96 -15.27 6.26 -17.48
CA ALA A 96 -15.43 7.65 -17.08
C ALA A 96 -15.95 7.70 -15.64
N LEU A 97 -15.27 8.46 -14.79
CA LEU A 97 -15.66 8.73 -13.42
C LEU A 97 -16.03 10.21 -13.30
N PRO A 98 -17.28 10.56 -12.94
CA PRO A 98 -17.66 11.96 -12.79
C PRO A 98 -16.89 12.60 -11.63
N LEU A 99 -16.43 13.85 -11.81
CA LEU A 99 -15.77 14.64 -10.77
C LEU A 99 -16.55 15.92 -10.50
N TYR A 100 -16.89 16.10 -9.23
CA TYR A 100 -17.41 17.33 -8.64
C TYR A 100 -16.43 17.81 -7.57
N PRO A 101 -16.48 19.09 -7.13
CA PRO A 101 -15.55 19.63 -6.12
C PRO A 101 -15.50 18.78 -4.83
N GLU A 102 -16.63 18.22 -4.43
CA GLU A 102 -16.76 17.38 -3.23
C GLU A 102 -16.52 15.88 -3.51
N THR A 103 -15.93 15.54 -4.66
CA THR A 103 -15.81 14.13 -5.06
C THR A 103 -14.66 13.43 -4.37
N THR A 104 -14.96 12.25 -3.81
CA THR A 104 -13.94 11.30 -3.39
C THR A 104 -13.81 10.20 -4.43
N VAL A 105 -12.63 10.11 -5.05
CA VAL A 105 -12.29 9.03 -5.98
C VAL A 105 -11.82 7.83 -5.17
N VAL A 106 -12.53 6.71 -5.29
CA VAL A 106 -12.25 5.49 -4.53
C VAL A 106 -11.86 4.36 -5.48
N MET A 107 -10.69 3.77 -5.31
CA MET A 107 -10.26 2.57 -6.02
C MET A 107 -10.09 1.42 -5.03
N SER A 108 -11.04 0.49 -5.00
CA SER A 108 -11.09 -0.56 -3.97
C SER A 108 -11.07 -1.96 -4.55
N ARG A 109 -10.49 -2.90 -3.79
CA ARG A 109 -10.67 -4.33 -4.03
C ARG A 109 -11.94 -4.78 -3.33
N TYR A 110 -12.82 -5.45 -4.05
CA TYR A 110 -14.01 -6.08 -3.47
C TYR A 110 -13.87 -7.60 -3.52
N ARG A 111 -14.36 -8.25 -2.46
CA ARG A 111 -14.32 -9.72 -2.33
C ARG A 111 -15.72 -10.27 -2.56
N LEU A 112 -15.85 -11.21 -3.49
CA LEU A 112 -17.13 -11.87 -3.80
C LEU A 112 -17.44 -13.05 -2.87
N ARG A 113 -16.46 -13.59 -2.14
CA ARG A 113 -16.66 -14.70 -1.21
C ARG A 113 -15.86 -14.51 0.09
N PRO A 114 -16.48 -14.71 1.26
CA PRO A 114 -15.75 -14.92 2.50
C PRO A 114 -15.19 -16.36 2.48
N TYR A 115 -13.95 -16.55 2.94
CA TYR A 115 -13.27 -17.86 3.10
C TYR A 115 -12.65 -18.52 1.87
N SER A 116 -11.40 -18.15 1.58
CA SER A 116 -10.33 -19.13 1.36
C SER A 116 -9.00 -18.53 1.82
N ARG A 117 -8.15 -19.30 2.51
CA ARG A 117 -6.82 -18.86 2.99
C ARG A 117 -5.80 -18.71 1.87
N ASN A 118 -6.10 -19.23 0.68
CA ASN A 118 -5.24 -19.14 -0.50
C ASN A 118 -5.72 -17.97 -1.34
N GLU A 119 -5.50 -16.76 -0.82
CA GLU A 119 -5.84 -15.54 -1.55
C GLU A 119 -5.03 -15.49 -2.84
N GLU A 120 -5.69 -15.65 -3.97
CA GLU A 120 -5.14 -15.13 -5.22
C GLU A 120 -4.97 -13.62 -5.06
N LEU A 121 -3.72 -13.21 -5.20
CA LEU A 121 -3.30 -11.83 -5.09
C LEU A 121 -3.56 -11.20 -6.47
N LEU A 122 -4.80 -10.76 -6.71
CA LEU A 122 -5.03 -9.72 -7.71
C LEU A 122 -3.99 -8.63 -7.49
N GLY A 123 -3.25 -8.32 -8.54
CA GLY A 123 -2.12 -7.41 -8.44
C GLY A 123 -1.80 -6.79 -9.79
N GLY A 124 -0.83 -5.90 -9.77
CA GLY A 124 -0.32 -5.27 -10.96
C GLY A 124 0.19 -3.87 -10.68
N ASN A 125 -0.10 -2.92 -11.55
CA ASN A 125 0.39 -1.56 -11.46
C ASN A 125 -0.77 -0.57 -11.52
N ILE A 126 -0.74 0.43 -10.66
CA ILE A 126 -1.64 1.58 -10.69
C ILE A 126 -0.78 2.80 -10.97
N ARG A 127 -1.03 3.46 -12.10
CA ARG A 127 -0.47 4.78 -12.39
C ARG A 127 -1.53 5.85 -12.13
N ILE A 128 -1.18 6.87 -11.36
CA ILE A 128 -2.03 8.04 -11.11
C ILE A 128 -1.37 9.21 -11.82
N THR A 129 -2.02 9.72 -12.85
CA THR A 129 -1.47 10.73 -13.75
C THR A 129 -2.49 11.81 -14.05
N THR A 130 -2.08 12.83 -14.80
CA THR A 130 -2.93 13.96 -15.16
C THR A 130 -2.94 14.18 -16.67
N SER A 131 -3.95 14.89 -17.16
CA SER A 131 -4.00 15.34 -18.55
C SER A 131 -4.76 16.65 -18.66
N ALA A 132 -4.16 17.61 -19.38
CA ALA A 132 -4.77 18.90 -19.68
C ALA A 132 -5.89 18.81 -20.73
N ASN A 133 -5.97 17.70 -21.47
CA ASN A 133 -6.96 17.50 -22.53
C ASN A 133 -8.26 16.86 -22.02
N LEU A 134 -8.37 16.59 -20.71
CA LEU A 134 -9.57 16.01 -20.13
C LEU A 134 -10.58 17.09 -19.72
N PRO A 135 -11.89 16.81 -19.83
CA PRO A 135 -12.91 17.65 -19.21
C PRO A 135 -12.68 17.75 -17.69
N LEU A 136 -12.80 18.95 -17.12
CA LEU A 136 -12.53 19.23 -15.71
C LEU A 136 -13.33 18.35 -14.73
N HIS A 137 -14.51 17.90 -15.16
CA HIS A 137 -15.48 17.15 -14.37
C HIS A 137 -15.46 15.64 -14.66
N THR A 138 -14.40 15.11 -15.25
CA THR A 138 -14.32 13.69 -15.59
C THR A 138 -12.90 13.16 -15.42
N ALA A 139 -12.73 12.22 -14.50
CA ALA A 139 -11.56 11.36 -14.46
C ALA A 139 -11.78 10.16 -15.38
N TYR A 140 -10.68 9.62 -15.91
CA TYR A 140 -10.72 8.36 -16.64
C TYR A 140 -9.92 7.29 -15.92
N VAL A 141 -10.45 6.09 -15.87
CA VAL A 141 -9.70 4.89 -15.48
C VAL A 141 -9.49 4.04 -16.72
N ILE A 142 -8.24 3.87 -17.11
CA ILE A 142 -7.85 3.02 -18.22
C ILE A 142 -7.31 1.71 -17.68
N VAL A 143 -7.91 0.58 -18.07
CA VAL A 143 -7.45 -0.76 -17.72
C VAL A 143 -6.84 -1.39 -18.96
N THR A 144 -5.56 -1.74 -18.87
CA THR A 144 -4.81 -2.44 -19.92
C THR A 144 -4.38 -3.80 -19.39
N PRO A 145 -5.26 -4.82 -19.41
CA PRO A 145 -4.94 -6.14 -18.91
C PRO A 145 -4.09 -6.89 -19.92
N SER A 146 -3.07 -7.62 -19.44
CA SER A 146 -2.42 -8.67 -20.25
C SER A 146 -3.39 -9.84 -20.50
N SER A 147 -4.17 -10.16 -19.48
CA SER A 147 -5.40 -10.96 -19.52
C SER A 147 -6.25 -10.53 -18.32
N LEU A 148 -7.56 -10.41 -18.49
CA LEU A 148 -8.44 -10.22 -17.34
C LEU A 148 -8.56 -11.51 -16.52
N GLY A 149 -8.28 -12.67 -17.12
CA GLY A 149 -8.37 -13.97 -16.47
C GLY A 149 -9.67 -14.07 -15.66
N HIS A 150 -9.52 -14.30 -14.36
CA HIS A 150 -10.63 -14.31 -13.42
C HIS A 150 -10.73 -13.03 -12.58
N ALA A 151 -10.60 -11.88 -13.23
CA ALA A 151 -10.93 -10.58 -12.65
C ALA A 151 -12.15 -10.00 -13.36
N THR A 152 -12.98 -9.33 -12.57
CA THR A 152 -14.01 -8.42 -13.05
C THR A 152 -13.69 -7.02 -12.56
N VAL A 153 -13.71 -6.03 -13.44
CA VAL A 153 -13.52 -4.63 -13.09
C VAL A 153 -14.81 -3.87 -13.34
N CYS A 154 -15.18 -2.96 -12.44
CA CYS A 154 -16.42 -2.20 -12.56
C CYS A 154 -16.21 -0.72 -12.21
N SER A 155 -16.88 0.15 -12.96
CA SER A 155 -17.19 1.52 -12.51
C SER A 155 -18.41 1.46 -11.59
N LEU A 156 -18.31 2.13 -10.44
CA LEU A 156 -19.32 2.20 -9.41
C LEU A 156 -19.72 3.66 -9.17
N VAL A 157 -21.03 3.91 -9.14
CA VAL A 157 -21.61 5.23 -8.92
C VAL A 157 -22.57 5.21 -7.73
N PRO A 158 -22.87 6.34 -7.09
CA PRO A 158 -23.83 6.40 -6.00
C PRO A 158 -25.23 5.91 -6.44
N LYS A 159 -25.95 5.24 -5.55
CA LYS A 159 -27.36 4.83 -5.78
C LYS A 159 -28.34 6.00 -5.65
N VAL A 160 -28.03 6.95 -4.78
CA VAL A 160 -28.88 8.10 -4.46
C VAL A 160 -28.03 9.37 -4.51
N ASP A 161 -28.55 10.43 -5.11
CA ASP A 161 -27.92 11.76 -5.18
C ASP A 161 -27.98 12.48 -3.82
N ASN A 162 -27.54 11.83 -2.75
CA ASN A 162 -27.57 12.36 -1.37
C ASN A 162 -26.44 13.37 -1.09
N GLY A 163 -26.00 14.13 -2.10
CA GLY A 163 -24.98 15.17 -1.96
C GLY A 163 -23.55 14.69 -1.67
N THR A 164 -23.32 13.40 -1.45
CA THR A 164 -21.97 12.81 -1.36
C THR A 164 -21.58 12.24 -2.72
N SER A 165 -20.64 12.91 -3.40
CA SER A 165 -20.18 12.49 -4.72
C SER A 165 -19.04 11.49 -4.59
N ILE A 166 -19.35 10.21 -4.37
CA ILE A 166 -18.32 9.15 -4.41
C ILE A 166 -18.25 8.62 -5.84
N SER A 167 -17.08 8.73 -6.47
CA SER A 167 -16.81 8.09 -7.76
C SER A 167 -15.88 6.92 -7.51
N SER A 168 -16.38 5.70 -7.73
CA SER A 168 -15.66 4.50 -7.30
C SER A 168 -15.34 3.58 -8.47
N PHE A 169 -14.20 2.89 -8.37
CA PHE A 169 -13.75 1.88 -9.30
C PHE A 169 -13.40 0.62 -8.49
N GLY A 170 -14.06 -0.48 -8.82
CA GLY A 170 -13.94 -1.75 -8.11
C GLY A 170 -13.21 -2.80 -8.94
N VAL A 171 -12.27 -3.51 -8.31
CA VAL A 171 -11.66 -4.72 -8.86
C VAL A 171 -12.11 -5.93 -8.04
N PHE A 172 -12.70 -6.91 -8.71
CA PHE A 172 -13.30 -8.12 -8.13
C PHE A 172 -12.56 -9.36 -8.63
N ALA A 173 -12.14 -10.24 -7.72
CA ALA A 173 -11.61 -11.54 -8.09
C ALA A 173 -12.77 -12.53 -8.26
N THR A 174 -12.82 -13.22 -9.39
CA THR A 174 -13.94 -14.10 -9.79
C THR A 174 -13.52 -15.56 -10.02
N GLY A 175 -12.26 -15.91 -9.78
CA GLY A 175 -11.66 -17.21 -10.13
C GLY A 175 -11.66 -18.26 -9.02
N PRO A 176 -11.50 -19.55 -9.39
CA PRO A 176 -11.20 -20.60 -8.41
C PRO A 176 -9.78 -20.41 -7.85
N ASN A 177 -9.57 -20.73 -6.56
CA ASN A 177 -8.26 -20.57 -5.90
C ASN A 177 -7.14 -21.31 -6.67
N GLY A 178 -6.03 -20.62 -6.93
CA GLY A 178 -4.82 -21.17 -7.56
C GLY A 178 -4.71 -20.93 -9.08
N ALA A 179 -5.68 -20.25 -9.70
CA ALA A 179 -5.54 -19.71 -11.03
C ALA A 179 -4.47 -18.61 -11.08
N SER A 180 -3.85 -18.44 -12.24
CA SER A 180 -2.84 -17.39 -12.45
C SER A 180 -3.46 -16.02 -12.18
N SER A 181 -2.95 -15.30 -11.17
CA SER A 181 -3.44 -13.96 -10.84
C SER A 181 -3.21 -13.01 -12.02
N PRO A 182 -4.26 -12.36 -12.56
CA PRO A 182 -4.10 -11.44 -13.67
C PRO A 182 -3.27 -10.24 -13.22
N ASN A 183 -2.25 -9.89 -14.02
CA ASN A 183 -1.48 -8.68 -13.84
C ASN A 183 -2.22 -7.53 -14.55
N LEU A 184 -2.85 -6.67 -13.76
CA LEU A 184 -3.66 -5.55 -14.24
C LEU A 184 -2.85 -4.26 -14.21
N ASN A 185 -2.74 -3.61 -15.37
CA ASN A 185 -2.24 -2.23 -15.43
C ASN A 185 -3.44 -1.28 -15.46
N ILE A 186 -3.57 -0.46 -14.43
CA ILE A 186 -4.65 0.50 -14.25
C ILE A 186 -4.04 1.90 -14.26
N THR A 187 -4.56 2.80 -15.08
CA THR A 187 -4.15 4.21 -15.11
C THR A 187 -5.33 5.08 -14.74
N LEU A 188 -5.28 5.74 -13.60
CA LEU A 188 -6.20 6.81 -13.23
C LEU A 188 -5.66 8.13 -13.80
N ILE A 189 -6.41 8.74 -14.70
CA ILE A 189 -6.09 10.04 -15.31
C ILE A 189 -7.05 11.09 -14.74
N LEU A 190 -6.49 12.02 -13.97
CA LEU A 190 -7.21 13.18 -13.45
C LEU A 190 -7.08 14.37 -14.42
N PRO A 191 -8.09 15.24 -14.55
CA PRO A 191 -7.91 16.51 -15.25
C PRO A 191 -6.87 17.38 -14.54
N ALA A 192 -6.02 18.08 -15.29
CA ALA A 192 -5.14 19.08 -14.71
C ALA A 192 -5.94 20.19 -14.02
N SER A 193 -5.37 20.81 -12.99
CA SER A 193 -6.04 21.87 -12.19
C SER A 193 -7.38 21.45 -11.57
N THR A 194 -7.62 20.15 -11.36
CA THR A 194 -8.85 19.66 -10.73
C THR A 194 -8.75 19.74 -9.21
N ALA A 195 -9.89 19.94 -8.55
CA ALA A 195 -10.01 19.89 -7.10
C ALA A 195 -10.94 18.73 -6.71
N ILE A 196 -10.46 17.84 -5.86
CA ILE A 196 -11.21 16.70 -5.34
C ILE A 196 -11.13 16.63 -3.82
N GLN A 197 -12.25 16.26 -3.20
CA GLN A 197 -12.36 16.06 -1.76
C GLN A 197 -11.46 14.93 -1.27
N GLY A 198 -11.27 13.88 -2.07
CA GLY A 198 -10.29 12.88 -1.71
C GLY A 198 -9.93 11.87 -2.80
N LEU A 199 -8.82 11.21 -2.55
CA LEU A 199 -8.29 10.12 -3.36
C LEU A 199 -8.00 8.95 -2.42
N GLN A 200 -8.77 7.88 -2.51
CA GLN A 200 -8.61 6.69 -1.69
C GLN A 200 -8.35 5.48 -2.58
N THR A 201 -7.29 4.74 -2.29
CA THR A 201 -7.01 3.47 -2.96
C THR A 201 -6.54 2.41 -1.97
N THR A 202 -7.15 1.24 -2.08
CA THR A 202 -6.98 0.09 -1.17
C THR A 202 -6.80 -1.21 -1.96
N LEU A 203 -6.06 -1.14 -3.08
CA LEU A 203 -5.77 -2.29 -3.92
C LEU A 203 -4.48 -2.97 -3.42
N PRO A 204 -4.56 -4.06 -2.62
CA PRO A 204 -3.38 -4.76 -2.14
C PRO A 204 -2.66 -5.43 -3.32
N ASN A 205 -1.32 -5.49 -3.27
CA ASN A 205 -0.44 -6.08 -4.30
C ASN A 205 -0.36 -5.32 -5.64
N PHE A 206 -0.75 -4.04 -5.64
CA PHE A 206 -0.48 -3.15 -6.74
C PHE A 206 0.72 -2.26 -6.43
N ALA A 207 1.64 -2.14 -7.38
CA ALA A 207 2.64 -1.08 -7.34
C ALA A 207 1.95 0.23 -7.72
N TYR A 208 2.23 1.31 -6.99
CA TYR A 208 1.69 2.63 -7.27
C TYR A 208 2.79 3.50 -7.86
N ASP A 209 2.45 4.18 -8.95
CA ASP A 209 3.27 5.19 -9.58
C ASP A 209 2.43 6.47 -9.69
N VAL A 210 2.75 7.48 -8.90
CA VAL A 210 2.02 8.75 -8.83
C VAL A 210 2.89 9.82 -9.49
N ASP A 211 2.44 10.34 -10.62
CA ASP A 211 3.14 11.40 -11.37
C ASP A 211 3.08 12.75 -10.61
N ASP A 212 3.59 13.82 -11.23
CA ASP A 212 3.59 15.18 -10.68
C ASP A 212 2.17 15.79 -10.57
N LEU A 213 1.43 15.46 -9.50
CA LEU A 213 0.09 16.00 -9.27
C LEU A 213 0.12 17.47 -8.83
N VAL A 214 1.17 17.88 -8.11
CA VAL A 214 1.33 19.27 -7.63
C VAL A 214 1.64 20.21 -8.79
N GLY A 215 2.61 19.88 -9.64
CA GLY A 215 2.95 20.67 -10.83
C GLY A 215 1.81 20.72 -11.85
N ALA A 216 0.97 19.70 -11.89
CA ALA A 216 -0.25 19.68 -12.70
C ALA A 216 -1.44 20.47 -12.07
N GLY A 217 -1.24 21.09 -10.90
CA GLY A 217 -2.26 21.90 -10.23
C GLY A 217 -3.40 21.10 -9.59
N VAL A 218 -3.25 19.79 -9.41
CA VAL A 218 -4.29 18.95 -8.79
C VAL A 218 -4.32 19.20 -7.29
N SER A 219 -5.49 19.57 -6.78
CA SER A 219 -5.72 19.84 -5.37
C SER A 219 -6.54 18.71 -4.75
N ILE A 220 -5.93 17.95 -3.83
CA ILE A 220 -6.58 16.85 -3.13
C ILE A 220 -6.71 17.26 -1.66
N ARG A 221 -7.90 17.18 -1.08
CA ARG A 221 -8.05 17.50 0.34
C ARG A 221 -7.54 16.36 1.24
N VAL A 222 -8.01 15.13 1.02
CA VAL A 222 -7.51 13.94 1.72
C VAL A 222 -7.04 12.88 0.73
N ALA A 223 -5.78 12.43 0.86
CA ALA A 223 -5.24 11.35 0.06
C ALA A 223 -4.86 10.14 0.94
N LEU A 224 -5.38 8.97 0.60
CA LEU A 224 -5.12 7.68 1.24
C LEU A 224 -4.71 6.66 0.18
N ILE A 225 -3.42 6.35 0.11
CA ILE A 225 -2.87 5.36 -0.82
C ILE A 225 -2.36 4.18 0.00
N THR A 226 -3.08 3.06 -0.05
CA THR A 226 -2.72 1.83 0.65
C THR A 226 -2.33 0.76 -0.37
N GLY A 227 -1.02 0.50 -0.43
CA GLY A 227 -0.43 -0.64 -1.11
C GLY A 227 -0.27 -1.87 -0.23
N GLY A 228 0.04 -3.00 -0.87
CA GLY A 228 0.35 -4.26 -0.19
C GLY A 228 1.85 -4.52 -0.19
N GLU A 229 2.26 -5.56 -0.92
CA GLU A 229 3.67 -6.00 -1.06
C GLU A 229 4.41 -5.35 -2.24
N LYS A 230 3.87 -4.28 -2.81
CA LYS A 230 4.44 -3.58 -3.96
C LYS A 230 4.65 -2.11 -3.64
N ALA A 231 5.68 -1.52 -4.26
CA ALA A 231 6.16 -0.20 -3.89
C ALA A 231 5.17 0.92 -4.24
N ILE A 232 5.25 2.02 -3.50
CA ILE A 232 4.61 3.29 -3.83
C ILE A 232 5.72 4.24 -4.26
N THR A 233 5.67 4.72 -5.50
CA THR A 233 6.55 5.76 -6.03
C THR A 233 5.72 7.01 -6.28
N VAL A 234 6.19 8.14 -5.78
CA VAL A 234 5.49 9.43 -5.90
C VAL A 234 6.45 10.48 -6.41
N GLN A 235 6.17 11.07 -7.56
CA GLN A 235 6.88 12.23 -8.05
C GLN A 235 6.46 13.49 -7.27
N SER A 236 5.17 13.83 -7.25
CA SER A 236 4.68 14.87 -6.35
C SER A 236 3.22 14.67 -5.97
N ILE A 237 2.88 14.89 -4.70
CA ILE A 237 1.49 14.88 -4.23
C ILE A 237 1.27 15.89 -3.10
N SER A 238 0.10 16.52 -3.06
CA SER A 238 -0.29 17.41 -1.97
C SER A 238 -1.68 17.07 -1.43
N GLY A 239 -1.79 16.91 -0.12
CA GLY A 239 -3.04 16.75 0.62
C GLY A 239 -3.32 17.98 1.48
N GLN A 240 -4.41 18.70 1.26
CA GLN A 240 -4.72 19.93 2.03
C GLN A 240 -4.93 19.66 3.52
N ASP A 241 -5.56 18.53 3.86
CA ASP A 241 -5.85 18.15 5.24
C ASP A 241 -4.95 17.02 5.71
N ARG A 242 -4.87 15.94 4.91
CA ARG A 242 -4.14 14.72 5.27
C ARG A 242 -3.64 13.95 4.06
N LEU A 243 -2.42 13.43 4.17
CA LEU A 243 -1.82 12.49 3.24
C LEU A 243 -1.34 11.24 4.00
N LEU A 244 -1.83 10.07 3.59
CA LEU A 244 -1.52 8.78 4.20
C LEU A 244 -1.03 7.81 3.12
N LEU A 245 0.23 7.40 3.22
CA LEU A 245 0.87 6.42 2.33
C LEU A 245 1.22 5.17 3.12
N LEU A 246 0.60 4.04 2.77
CA LEU A 246 0.70 2.80 3.54
C LEU A 246 1.13 1.64 2.65
N THR A 247 2.08 0.83 3.11
CA THR A 247 2.39 -0.49 2.50
C THR A 247 2.56 -1.54 3.60
N TRP A 248 2.53 -2.82 3.23
CA TRP A 248 2.74 -3.92 4.20
C TRP A 248 4.12 -4.55 4.10
N ASN A 249 4.81 -4.44 2.96
CA ASN A 249 6.17 -4.97 2.81
C ASN A 249 6.84 -4.37 1.57
N ALA A 250 6.72 -3.06 1.35
CA ALA A 250 7.31 -2.46 0.16
C ALA A 250 7.75 -1.03 0.38
N GLY A 251 8.68 -0.58 -0.45
CA GLY A 251 9.23 0.76 -0.34
C GLY A 251 8.21 1.83 -0.68
N VAL A 252 8.36 2.97 -0.01
CA VAL A 252 7.67 4.21 -0.33
C VAL A 252 8.76 5.22 -0.69
N SER A 253 8.86 5.54 -1.98
CA SER A 253 9.81 6.52 -2.51
C SER A 253 9.05 7.74 -2.98
N VAL A 254 9.35 8.89 -2.40
CA VAL A 254 8.65 10.15 -2.65
C VAL A 254 9.68 11.19 -3.07
N ASN A 255 9.53 11.82 -4.22
CA ASN A 255 10.36 12.98 -4.53
C ASN A 255 9.83 14.20 -3.75
N PHE A 256 8.52 14.45 -3.79
CA PHE A 256 7.87 15.52 -3.02
C PHE A 256 6.49 15.12 -2.48
N ALA A 257 6.24 15.32 -1.20
CA ALA A 257 4.90 15.21 -0.62
C ALA A 257 4.61 16.35 0.35
N ARG A 258 3.43 16.97 0.24
CA ARG A 258 3.00 18.08 1.11
C ARG A 258 1.67 17.79 1.78
N SER A 259 1.58 17.92 3.09
CA SER A 259 0.31 17.95 3.82
C SER A 259 0.51 18.43 5.25
N PRO A 260 -0.46 19.13 5.89
CA PRO A 260 -0.38 19.40 7.31
C PRO A 260 -0.21 18.12 8.13
N VAL A 261 -0.95 17.07 7.79
CA VAL A 261 -0.86 15.76 8.45
C VAL A 261 -0.36 14.72 7.45
N LEU A 262 0.91 14.33 7.56
CA LEU A 262 1.56 13.37 6.68
C LEU A 262 1.93 12.11 7.47
N ASP A 263 1.41 10.97 7.07
CA ASP A 263 1.71 9.67 7.68
C ASP A 263 2.16 8.70 6.59
N VAL A 264 3.39 8.20 6.71
CA VAL A 264 3.96 7.18 5.83
C VAL A 264 4.33 5.99 6.68
N SER A 265 3.77 4.83 6.37
CA SER A 265 4.20 3.62 7.05
C SER A 265 4.34 2.41 6.14
N THR A 266 5.34 1.60 6.48
CA THR A 266 5.59 0.30 5.85
C THR A 266 5.53 -0.76 6.94
N GLY A 267 4.58 -1.69 6.80
CA GLY A 267 4.33 -2.77 7.74
C GLY A 267 5.34 -3.91 7.64
N ALA A 268 5.05 -5.00 8.34
CA ALA A 268 5.67 -6.30 8.07
C ALA A 268 4.73 -7.11 7.16
N SER A 269 5.30 -7.93 6.26
CA SER A 269 4.47 -8.82 5.43
C SER A 269 3.66 -9.76 6.33
N LEU A 270 2.38 -9.94 5.96
CA LEU A 270 1.54 -10.99 6.52
C LEU A 270 1.88 -12.37 5.94
N SER A 271 2.64 -12.41 4.84
CA SER A 271 3.08 -13.62 4.18
C SER A 271 4.45 -14.08 4.73
N PRO A 272 4.52 -15.25 5.40
CA PRO A 272 5.77 -15.74 5.97
C PRO A 272 6.82 -16.12 4.92
N SER A 273 6.44 -16.25 3.65
CA SER A 273 7.32 -16.64 2.54
C SER A 273 7.75 -15.48 1.65
N SER A 274 7.26 -14.25 1.88
CA SER A 274 7.67 -13.12 1.07
C SER A 274 9.09 -12.73 1.51
N PRO A 275 10.12 -12.77 0.64
CA PRO A 275 11.43 -12.27 1.00
C PRO A 275 11.24 -10.83 1.50
N ARG A 276 11.94 -10.46 2.59
CA ARG A 276 11.94 -9.08 3.09
C ARG A 276 12.42 -8.20 1.94
N THR A 277 11.48 -7.67 1.18
CA THR A 277 11.70 -6.69 0.13
C THR A 277 12.33 -5.48 0.81
N ASN A 278 13.20 -4.78 0.09
CA ASN A 278 13.77 -3.51 0.52
C ASN A 278 12.67 -2.45 0.66
N ALA A 279 11.77 -2.63 1.62
CA ALA A 279 10.92 -1.56 2.07
C ALA A 279 11.88 -0.51 2.62
N SER A 280 11.75 0.71 2.12
CA SER A 280 12.44 1.88 2.62
C SER A 280 11.48 3.03 2.51
N ILE A 281 11.57 3.99 3.41
CA ILE A 281 10.90 5.27 3.26
C ILE A 281 11.96 6.26 2.84
N SER A 282 11.82 6.85 1.65
CA SER A 282 12.76 7.86 1.17
C SER A 282 12.06 9.03 0.53
N GLY A 283 12.54 10.26 0.78
CA GLY A 283 12.00 11.41 0.09
C GLY A 283 12.00 12.76 0.80
N THR A 284 11.38 13.75 0.17
CA THR A 284 11.10 15.05 0.76
C THR A 284 9.64 15.15 1.20
N TYR A 285 9.43 15.46 2.48
CA TYR A 285 8.12 15.55 3.13
C TYR A 285 7.93 16.95 3.72
N VAL A 286 6.79 17.57 3.44
CA VAL A 286 6.48 18.94 3.87
C VAL A 286 5.19 18.93 4.70
N GLY A 287 5.25 19.29 5.99
CA GLY A 287 4.06 19.23 6.85
C GLY A 287 4.21 19.82 8.24
N THR A 288 3.11 20.01 8.96
CA THR A 288 3.13 20.40 10.38
C THR A 288 3.31 19.18 11.28
N TRP A 289 2.75 18.03 10.89
CA TRP A 289 2.89 16.76 11.55
C TRP A 289 3.32 15.71 10.52
N VAL A 290 4.52 15.16 10.71
CA VAL A 290 5.12 14.16 9.80
C VAL A 290 5.43 12.91 10.60
N ARG A 291 4.85 11.79 10.21
CA ARG A 291 5.09 10.48 10.83
C ARG A 291 5.60 9.49 9.80
N LEU A 292 6.77 8.91 10.06
CA LEU A 292 7.46 7.94 9.21
C LEU A 292 7.70 6.67 10.03
N ILE A 293 7.09 5.56 9.66
CA ILE A 293 7.20 4.30 10.40
C ILE A 293 7.57 3.16 9.48
N THR A 294 8.57 2.37 9.86
CA THR A 294 8.85 1.11 9.19
C THR A 294 9.00 -0.03 10.19
N SER A 295 8.73 -1.25 9.74
CA SER A 295 8.89 -2.42 10.60
C SER A 295 10.34 -2.88 10.68
N ASN A 296 11.12 -2.87 9.59
CA ASN A 296 12.49 -3.42 9.54
C ASN A 296 13.34 -2.79 8.43
N SER A 297 13.12 -1.50 8.15
CA SER A 297 13.41 -0.95 6.84
C SER A 297 14.02 0.44 6.93
N PRO A 298 15.02 0.77 6.08
CA PRO A 298 15.69 2.06 6.19
C PRO A 298 14.73 3.24 6.02
N ILE A 299 14.95 4.30 6.77
CA ILE A 299 14.32 5.60 6.56
C ILE A 299 15.42 6.56 6.13
N ASP A 300 15.25 7.23 4.98
CA ASP A 300 16.12 8.30 4.48
C ASP A 300 15.27 9.49 4.03
N ALA A 301 14.98 10.39 4.96
CA ALA A 301 13.96 11.42 4.76
C ALA A 301 14.49 12.84 4.98
N HIS A 302 14.07 13.73 4.09
CA HIS A 302 14.19 15.18 4.25
C HIS A 302 12.82 15.75 4.65
N VAL A 303 12.75 16.44 5.79
CA VAL A 303 11.47 16.95 6.32
C VAL A 303 11.51 18.46 6.43
N GLN A 304 10.59 19.14 5.79
CA GLN A 304 10.37 20.57 5.92
C GLN A 304 9.09 20.84 6.71
N LEU A 305 9.17 21.67 7.74
CA LEU A 305 8.00 22.03 8.53
C LEU A 305 7.21 23.16 7.87
N LEU A 306 5.88 23.09 7.96
CA LEU A 306 4.98 24.20 7.63
C LEU A 306 4.69 25.02 8.89
N GLY A 307 4.73 26.36 8.80
CA GLY A 307 4.40 27.25 9.91
C GLY A 307 5.41 27.23 11.05
N SER A 308 5.14 28.03 12.09
CA SER A 308 6.05 28.25 13.24
C SER A 308 6.18 27.06 14.22
N SER A 309 5.44 25.96 14.05
CA SER A 309 5.50 24.82 14.95
C SER A 309 5.20 23.51 14.22
N GLY A 310 6.02 22.47 14.45
CA GLY A 310 5.83 21.17 13.84
C GLY A 310 6.27 19.98 14.70
N THR A 311 5.77 18.80 14.35
CA THR A 311 6.11 17.52 14.98
C THR A 311 6.59 16.55 13.92
N VAL A 312 7.70 15.86 14.21
CA VAL A 312 8.25 14.81 13.35
C VAL A 312 8.45 13.56 14.19
N ASP A 313 7.84 12.46 13.79
CA ASP A 313 7.98 11.15 14.41
C ASP A 313 8.55 10.17 13.37
N ALA A 314 9.76 9.68 13.56
CA ALA A 314 10.41 8.69 12.70
C ALA A 314 10.81 7.44 13.51
N TYR A 315 10.35 6.26 13.09
CA TYR A 315 10.63 5.01 13.80
C TYR A 315 10.88 3.85 12.84
N THR A 316 11.92 3.06 13.11
CA THR A 316 12.18 1.77 12.47
C THR A 316 12.62 0.75 13.52
N ALA A 317 12.33 -0.54 13.37
CA ALA A 317 12.85 -1.51 14.34
C ALA A 317 14.34 -1.79 14.07
N ASN A 318 14.68 -2.37 12.93
CA ASN A 318 16.01 -3.01 12.77
C ASN A 318 16.83 -2.46 11.59
N ALA A 319 16.60 -1.21 11.19
CA ALA A 319 17.29 -0.62 10.05
C ALA A 319 17.74 0.82 10.31
N SER A 320 18.63 1.32 9.46
CA SER A 320 19.17 2.67 9.59
C SER A 320 18.09 3.74 9.45
N LEU A 321 18.18 4.77 10.27
CA LEU A 321 17.35 5.97 10.17
C LEU A 321 18.26 7.16 9.85
N ALA A 322 18.02 7.82 8.74
CA ALA A 322 18.64 9.08 8.36
C ALA A 322 17.52 10.13 8.18
N LEU A 323 17.55 11.18 8.99
CA LEU A 323 16.55 12.24 8.97
C LEU A 323 17.24 13.59 8.86
N SER A 324 16.89 14.37 7.86
CA SER A 324 17.37 15.75 7.72
C SER A 324 16.20 16.72 7.78
N ILE A 325 16.17 17.58 8.80
CA ILE A 325 15.18 18.65 8.87
C ILE A 325 15.64 19.79 7.96
N LEU A 326 14.81 20.24 7.03
CA LEU A 326 15.16 21.35 6.14
C LEU A 326 14.82 22.69 6.81
N PRO A 327 15.52 23.78 6.46
CA PRO A 327 15.15 25.11 6.92
C PRO A 327 13.70 25.44 6.51
N PRO A 328 12.97 26.23 7.32
CA PRO A 328 11.66 26.74 6.91
C PRO A 328 11.79 27.53 5.60
N GLN A 329 10.78 27.48 4.74
CA GLN A 329 10.80 28.26 3.50
C GLN A 329 10.86 29.76 3.84
N GLN A 330 11.78 30.48 3.18
CA GLN A 330 12.09 31.90 3.42
C GLN A 330 10.88 32.84 3.40
N GLU A 331 9.77 32.46 2.74
CA GLU A 331 8.55 33.26 2.67
C GLU A 331 7.79 33.33 4.01
N GLU A 332 8.05 32.39 4.94
CA GLU A 332 7.61 32.47 6.33
C GLU A 332 8.75 32.97 7.23
N LYS A 333 9.41 34.08 6.87
CA LYS A 333 10.11 34.94 7.84
C LYS A 333 9.09 35.53 8.81
N SER A 334 8.50 34.68 9.63
CA SER A 334 7.76 35.08 10.80
C SER A 334 8.80 35.46 11.84
N ASP A 335 8.65 36.63 12.48
CA ASP A 335 9.42 37.02 13.68
C ASP A 335 9.24 36.06 14.88
N LYS A 336 8.56 34.92 14.67
CA LYS A 336 8.29 33.90 15.67
C LYS A 336 9.31 32.78 15.54
N ALA A 337 9.94 32.45 16.67
CA ALA A 337 10.79 31.27 16.80
C ALA A 337 10.07 30.00 16.35
N MET A 338 10.74 29.22 15.50
CA MET A 338 10.27 27.92 15.02
C MET A 338 10.36 26.88 16.13
N LYS A 339 9.28 26.14 16.38
CA LYS A 339 9.21 25.08 17.40
C LYS A 339 9.14 23.71 16.74
N LEU A 340 10.16 22.88 16.94
CA LEU A 340 10.18 21.49 16.48
C LEU A 340 10.06 20.55 17.67
N ARG A 341 9.13 19.60 17.59
CA ARG A 341 9.11 18.39 18.41
C ARG A 341 9.57 17.22 17.55
N LEU A 342 10.71 16.62 17.85
CA LEU A 342 11.27 15.53 17.03
C LEU A 342 11.41 14.26 17.85
N ARG A 343 10.95 13.14 17.31
CA ARG A 343 11.22 11.80 17.84
C ARG A 343 11.78 10.96 16.70
N ALA A 344 13.02 10.52 16.83
CA ALA A 344 13.66 9.63 15.87
C ALA A 344 14.20 8.41 16.62
N ALA A 345 13.79 7.20 16.25
CA ALA A 345 14.17 6.00 17.00
C ALA A 345 14.38 4.78 16.13
N THR A 346 15.35 3.96 16.52
CA THR A 346 15.66 2.64 15.97
C THR A 346 15.75 1.62 17.11
N ALA A 347 15.40 0.36 16.89
CA ALA A 347 15.57 -0.68 17.90
C ALA A 347 16.98 -1.30 17.88
N ASP A 348 17.62 -1.52 16.72
CA ASP A 348 18.89 -2.24 16.64
C ASP A 348 19.87 -1.70 15.57
N ALA A 349 19.70 -0.46 15.11
CA ALA A 349 20.48 0.09 13.99
C ALA A 349 20.85 1.56 14.17
N ALA A 350 21.74 2.07 13.32
CA ALA A 350 22.20 3.45 13.44
C ALA A 350 21.09 4.48 13.16
N ALA A 351 21.06 5.55 13.93
CA ALA A 351 20.16 6.69 13.68
C ALA A 351 20.98 7.97 13.53
N THR A 352 20.78 8.70 12.43
CA THR A 352 21.39 9.99 12.13
C THR A 352 20.29 11.03 11.95
N VAL A 353 20.38 12.11 12.72
CA VAL A 353 19.49 13.29 12.58
C VAL A 353 20.32 14.54 12.30
N ARG A 354 19.95 15.28 11.27
CA ARG A 354 20.54 16.58 10.91
C ARG A 354 19.53 17.70 11.13
N LEU A 355 19.89 18.66 11.98
CA LEU A 355 19.09 19.85 12.27
C LEU A 355 19.79 21.10 11.73
N PRO A 356 19.08 22.03 11.08
CA PRO A 356 19.65 23.30 10.67
C PRO A 356 19.82 24.21 11.90
N PRO A 357 20.74 25.18 11.83
CA PRO A 357 21.08 26.03 12.98
C PRO A 357 19.92 26.89 13.50
N ALA A 358 18.84 27.04 12.74
CA ALA A 358 17.66 27.76 13.18
C ALA A 358 16.85 27.04 14.30
N TYR A 359 17.13 25.77 14.59
CA TYR A 359 16.45 25.03 15.66
C TYR A 359 17.31 24.97 16.91
N GLU A 360 16.98 25.79 17.89
CA GLU A 360 17.54 25.72 19.25
C GLU A 360 16.68 24.81 20.12
N GLY A 361 17.28 24.07 21.08
CA GLY A 361 16.47 23.26 21.99
C GLY A 361 17.21 22.26 22.87
N THR A 362 16.42 21.61 23.72
CA THR A 362 16.85 20.48 24.56
C THR A 362 16.72 19.17 23.80
N PHE A 363 17.66 18.25 23.98
CA PHE A 363 17.64 16.94 23.33
C PHE A 363 17.86 15.84 24.36
N ARG A 364 17.24 14.69 24.12
CA ARG A 364 17.48 13.48 24.87
C ARG A 364 17.86 12.38 23.92
N LEU A 365 19.07 11.87 24.08
CA LEU A 365 19.63 10.76 23.33
C LEU A 365 19.81 9.56 24.26
N SER A 366 19.43 8.39 23.76
CA SER A 366 19.79 7.11 24.38
C SER A 366 20.19 6.13 23.30
N GLY A 367 21.24 5.36 23.54
CA GLY A 367 21.80 4.36 22.63
C GLY A 367 23.04 3.72 23.27
N GLU A 368 23.63 2.72 22.64
CA GLU A 368 24.87 2.09 23.16
C GLU A 368 26.11 2.96 22.94
N SER A 369 26.22 3.58 21.78
CA SER A 369 27.22 4.60 21.46
C SER A 369 26.53 5.77 20.80
N VAL A 370 26.85 6.98 21.24
CA VAL A 370 26.26 8.22 20.72
C VAL A 370 27.39 9.19 20.37
N ARG A 371 27.32 9.70 19.14
CA ARG A 371 28.19 10.71 18.58
C ARG A 371 27.37 11.94 18.24
N VAL A 372 27.81 13.09 18.70
CA VAL A 372 27.24 14.37 18.31
C VAL A 372 28.35 15.14 17.61
N GLN A 373 28.11 15.46 16.34
CA GLN A 373 29.01 16.22 15.50
C GLN A 373 28.43 17.60 15.24
N GLU A 374 29.20 18.60 15.63
CA GLU A 374 28.93 20.00 15.35
C GLU A 374 30.11 20.57 14.56
N PRO A 375 29.89 21.16 13.37
CA PRO A 375 30.93 21.90 12.67
C PRO A 375 31.18 23.20 13.45
N ARG A 376 32.27 23.23 14.23
CA ARG A 376 32.77 24.47 14.83
C ARG A 376 33.61 25.21 13.81
N GLY A 377 33.22 26.43 13.47
CA GLY A 377 34.14 27.38 12.87
C GLY A 377 35.05 27.97 13.95
N ASP A 378 36.28 28.36 13.58
CA ASP A 378 37.17 29.15 14.45
C ASP A 378 36.43 30.42 14.91
N GLY A 379 35.97 30.44 16.15
CA GLY A 379 35.26 31.55 16.78
C GLY A 379 33.86 31.26 17.35
N ASP A 380 33.36 30.03 17.21
CA ASP A 380 31.96 29.70 17.58
C ASP A 380 31.80 29.40 19.08
N ALA A 381 31.14 30.28 19.84
CA ALA A 381 30.92 30.16 21.29
C ALA A 381 29.71 29.28 21.67
N ARG A 382 29.43 28.21 20.92
CA ARG A 382 28.27 27.33 21.17
C ARG A 382 28.50 26.48 22.43
N LYS A 383 27.50 26.43 23.31
CA LYS A 383 27.56 25.62 24.53
C LYS A 383 26.63 24.41 24.38
N LEU A 384 27.22 23.26 24.07
CA LEU A 384 26.55 21.97 24.23
C LEU A 384 26.76 21.48 25.66
N GLU A 385 25.67 21.41 26.43
CA GLU A 385 25.67 20.78 27.75
C GLU A 385 25.18 19.34 27.61
N TYR A 386 26.04 18.37 27.88
CA TYR A 386 25.65 16.96 27.94
C TYR A 386 25.54 16.51 29.40
N TYR A 387 24.45 15.85 29.71
CA TYR A 387 24.19 15.06 30.91
C TYR A 387 24.27 13.58 30.55
N TYR A 388 25.46 13.01 30.78
CA TYR A 388 25.73 11.60 30.59
C TYR A 388 25.34 10.78 31.83
N ASP A 389 24.59 9.70 31.64
CA ASP A 389 24.26 8.71 32.69
C ASP A 389 24.79 7.34 32.25
N GLY A 390 26.10 7.11 32.49
CA GLY A 390 26.81 5.87 32.18
C GLY A 390 28.24 5.88 32.77
N PRO A 391 29.00 4.76 32.68
CA PRO A 391 30.40 4.73 33.09
C PRO A 391 31.26 5.59 32.14
N LEU A 392 31.96 6.59 32.68
CA LEU A 392 32.86 7.47 31.92
C LEU A 392 34.09 6.68 31.45
N LEU A 393 34.09 6.22 30.21
CA LEU A 393 35.30 5.73 29.54
C LEU A 393 35.69 6.75 28.46
N GLY A 394 36.68 7.58 28.78
CA GLY A 394 37.50 8.31 27.80
C GLY A 394 36.84 9.46 27.04
N VAL A 395 36.37 10.51 27.72
CA VAL A 395 36.11 11.81 27.06
C VAL A 395 37.45 12.55 26.95
N ASN A 396 38.17 12.36 25.84
CA ASN A 396 39.27 13.25 25.48
C ASN A 396 38.68 14.46 24.77
N ALA A 397 38.43 15.51 25.54
CA ALA A 397 38.20 16.85 25.00
C ALA A 397 39.56 17.45 24.63
N ASP A 398 40.06 17.16 23.43
CA ASP A 398 41.19 17.88 22.83
C ASP A 398 40.65 18.92 21.83
N GLU A 399 41.16 20.14 21.93
CA GLU A 399 40.58 21.41 21.44
C GLU A 399 40.57 21.63 19.91
N GLY A 400 40.63 20.59 19.07
CA GLY A 400 40.72 20.76 17.60
C GLY A 400 39.44 20.45 16.82
N GLU A 401 38.66 19.49 17.28
CA GLU A 401 37.37 19.04 16.71
C GLU A 401 36.68 18.34 17.89
N ALA A 402 35.56 18.87 18.38
CA ALA A 402 34.86 18.22 19.50
C ALA A 402 34.07 16.99 19.00
N ASN A 403 34.76 15.96 18.52
CA ASN A 403 34.22 14.61 18.39
C ASN A 403 34.17 13.98 19.79
N THR A 404 33.12 14.26 20.54
CA THR A 404 32.86 13.54 21.80
C THR A 404 32.23 12.20 21.47
N ASP A 405 33.08 11.18 21.33
CA ASP A 405 32.68 9.77 21.30
C ASP A 405 32.45 9.32 22.75
N ALA A 406 31.19 9.10 23.14
CA ALA A 406 30.84 8.52 24.44
C ALA A 406 30.24 7.12 24.24
N GLU A 407 30.88 6.10 24.81
CA GLU A 407 30.29 4.76 24.96
C GLU A 407 29.44 4.73 26.25
N GLY A 408 28.11 4.65 26.13
CA GLY A 408 27.23 4.52 27.29
C GLY A 408 25.76 4.83 27.05
N ARG A 409 24.92 4.39 28.00
CA ARG A 409 23.49 4.10 27.81
C ARG A 409 22.55 5.31 27.67
N VAL A 410 22.92 6.52 28.12
CA VAL A 410 22.05 7.70 28.02
C VAL A 410 22.88 8.99 27.97
N LEU A 411 22.71 9.80 26.93
CA LEU A 411 23.12 11.20 26.86
C LEU A 411 21.85 12.07 26.87
N SER A 412 21.44 12.58 28.02
CA SER A 412 20.53 13.74 28.02
C SER A 412 21.37 14.98 27.73
N GLY A 413 20.87 16.01 27.06
CA GLY A 413 21.68 17.21 26.81
C GLY A 413 20.85 18.41 26.39
N ALA A 414 21.42 19.60 26.45
CA ALA A 414 20.83 20.82 25.94
C ALA A 414 21.83 21.47 24.97
N VAL A 415 21.41 21.72 23.72
CA VAL A 415 22.22 22.53 22.80
C VAL A 415 21.71 23.94 22.99
N TYR A 416 22.54 24.80 23.56
CA TYR A 416 22.30 26.23 23.53
C TYR A 416 23.11 26.81 22.37
N LEU A 417 22.41 27.23 21.31
CA LEU A 417 23.02 28.00 20.24
C LEU A 417 23.17 29.45 20.72
N THR A 418 24.34 30.03 20.52
CA THR A 418 24.55 31.47 20.70
C THR A 418 24.13 32.21 19.44
N ASP A 419 23.82 33.51 19.55
CA ASP A 419 23.38 34.34 18.40
C ASP A 419 24.36 34.27 17.19
N GLU A 420 25.65 34.02 17.42
CA GLU A 420 26.69 33.84 16.39
C GLU A 420 26.70 32.43 15.74
N GLY A 421 26.26 31.39 16.45
CA GLY A 421 26.19 30.01 15.96
C GLY A 421 25.03 29.75 14.97
N ILE A 422 24.03 30.63 14.97
CA ILE A 422 22.84 30.57 14.12
C ILE A 422 23.19 30.69 12.62
N GLU A 423 24.31 31.32 12.28
CA GLU A 423 24.65 31.63 10.88
C GLU A 423 25.44 30.53 10.16
N ARG A 424 26.00 29.50 10.84
CA ARG A 424 27.17 28.77 10.28
C ARG A 424 27.23 27.24 10.34
N GLY A 425 26.20 26.49 10.77
CA GLY A 425 26.30 25.02 10.61
C GLY A 425 25.17 24.15 11.14
N TRP A 426 25.16 22.88 10.70
CA TRP A 426 24.16 21.85 11.06
C TRP A 426 24.58 21.08 12.31
N VAL A 427 23.64 20.69 13.17
CA VAL A 427 23.91 19.71 14.24
C VAL A 427 23.58 18.32 13.70
N SER A 428 24.58 17.41 13.68
CA SER A 428 24.36 16.01 13.33
C SER A 428 24.50 15.14 14.56
N VAL A 429 23.46 14.37 14.86
CA VAL A 429 23.48 13.40 15.95
C VAL A 429 23.43 12.01 15.35
N THR A 430 24.45 11.19 15.59
CA THR A 430 24.55 9.81 15.11
C THR A 430 24.71 8.89 16.30
N SER A 431 23.92 7.82 16.40
CA SER A 431 24.13 6.77 17.40
C SER A 431 24.23 5.41 16.73
N THR A 432 25.11 4.57 17.25
CA THR A 432 25.42 3.22 16.74
C THR A 432 25.32 2.20 17.87
N GLY A 433 24.79 1.01 17.59
CA GLY A 433 24.54 -0.03 18.60
C GLY A 433 23.19 0.11 19.30
N GLY A 434 22.69 -1.00 19.86
CA GLY A 434 21.32 -1.28 20.27
C GLY A 434 20.47 -0.13 20.82
N GLY A 435 19.20 -0.12 20.42
CA GLY A 435 18.08 0.64 21.01
C GLY A 435 18.25 2.15 20.99
N VAL A 436 18.40 2.77 19.82
CA VAL A 436 18.60 4.22 19.72
C VAL A 436 17.28 4.98 19.79
N ARG A 437 17.22 6.01 20.64
CA ARG A 437 16.10 6.94 20.71
C ARG A 437 16.59 8.37 20.90
N LEU A 438 16.25 9.23 19.95
CA LEU A 438 16.38 10.68 20.02
C LEU A 438 14.99 11.30 20.26
N ILE A 439 14.89 12.18 21.24
CA ILE A 439 13.72 13.01 21.52
C ILE A 439 14.21 14.46 21.65
N LEU A 440 13.71 15.36 20.82
CA LEU A 440 13.83 16.81 20.98
C LEU A 440 12.46 17.40 21.34
#